data_AF-A0A0P6XKX3-F1
#
_entry.id   AF-A0A0P6XKX3-F1
#
_cell.length_a   1.000
_cell.length_b   1.000
_cell.length_c   1.000
_cell.angle_alpha   90.00
_cell.angle_beta   90.00
_cell.angle_gamma   90.00
#
_symmetry.space_group_name_H-M   'P 1'
#
loop_
_entity.id
_entity.type
_entity.pdbx_description
1 polymer ?
#
loop_
_entity_poly.entity_id
_entity_poly.type
_entity_poly.pdbx_seq_one_letter_code
_entity_poly.pdbx_strand_id
1 'polypeptide(L)'
;MKAAAAFFSAFFRQDAEARLPAAVRWGFLTVLFLLGAAFWAAFLNFGAGPWEYHDWAEVNLPRLAFVQDAVRTGQLPLHMPDSSALRGLTDRFHALPDVILSPQLLLLGVMPLGVFILVNWLLLYAAGFAGLLALRRQEHLSLGVFTSLFLLLNFNGHLAAHLGVGHVTWGGTFLFPWLALLILRLLAGDTTWRWAAQTAALLFLIFLQGSFHQYVWALMFLGILGLAAWRKAWAVLRALVFANLLSMVRLLPPTLLLGTFDTDFYGGYPSLGAAARSLLQPRAPADSLPFANFYSPLGYWEFNLYLGWLGLALVGAGLAAWAWQQICARRLSPLWAPLGVLALLSVGSLYQPFAGLPIPLLNAERVSSRMLILPVTMACILGGAAWQRLLDGRQRAGWGALLLGVNALLGADLLRQAYAWRVTAAAAVFPFTPVDVTIKTVANHADPPYTGLLLAGLAVTTAAALALAFFVRREARPKAPNN
;
A
#
# COMPACT_ATOMS: atom_id res chain seq x y z
N MET A 1 -21.17 -15.01 33.03
CA MET A 1 -22.07 -15.18 31.87
C MET A 1 -22.58 -13.85 31.27
N LYS A 2 -23.21 -12.94 32.05
CA LYS A 2 -23.74 -11.66 31.52
C LYS A 2 -22.67 -10.78 30.85
N ALA A 3 -21.48 -10.64 31.47
CA ALA A 3 -20.37 -9.87 30.89
C ALA A 3 -19.85 -10.46 29.56
N ALA A 4 -19.76 -11.79 29.46
CA ALA A 4 -19.36 -12.47 28.23
C ALA A 4 -20.39 -12.26 27.11
N ALA A 5 -21.69 -12.40 27.42
CA ALA A 5 -22.75 -12.14 26.46
C ALA A 5 -22.76 -10.67 25.97
N ALA A 6 -22.52 -9.72 26.88
CA ALA A 6 -22.36 -8.31 26.53
C ALA A 6 -21.15 -8.07 25.61
N PHE A 7 -20.02 -8.71 25.89
CA PHE A 7 -18.83 -8.65 25.03
C PHE A 7 -19.10 -9.24 23.64
N PHE A 8 -19.70 -10.43 23.53
CA PHE A 8 -20.02 -11.03 22.22
C PHE A 8 -21.00 -10.18 21.41
N SER A 9 -21.99 -9.58 22.07
CA SER A 9 -22.89 -8.64 21.41
C SER A 9 -22.14 -7.39 20.92
N ALA A 10 -21.20 -6.85 21.69
CA ALA A 10 -20.39 -5.70 21.34
C ALA A 10 -19.31 -5.99 20.29
N PHE A 11 -18.80 -7.23 20.25
CA PHE A 11 -17.88 -7.69 19.22
C PHE A 11 -18.57 -7.72 17.86
N PHE A 12 -19.87 -7.98 17.85
CA PHE A 12 -20.69 -8.10 16.64
C PHE A 12 -21.36 -6.79 16.21
N ARG A 13 -21.78 -5.95 17.17
CA ARG A 13 -22.60 -4.76 16.90
C ARG A 13 -21.97 -3.49 17.43
N GLN A 14 -21.99 -2.45 16.61
CA GLN A 14 -21.45 -1.15 16.98
C GLN A 14 -22.23 -0.49 18.13
N ASP A 15 -23.56 -0.58 18.13
CA ASP A 15 -24.40 0.04 19.16
C ASP A 15 -24.23 -0.61 20.54
N ALA A 16 -24.02 -1.93 20.57
CA ALA A 16 -23.67 -2.65 21.79
C ALA A 16 -22.23 -2.33 22.23
N GLU A 17 -21.31 -2.14 21.28
CA GLU A 17 -19.94 -1.71 21.57
C GLU A 17 -19.89 -0.31 22.19
N ALA A 18 -20.76 0.61 21.77
CA ALA A 18 -20.86 1.94 22.36
C ALA A 18 -21.12 1.92 23.87
N ARG A 19 -21.72 0.83 24.38
CA ARG A 19 -22.01 0.61 25.81
C ARG A 19 -20.86 -0.04 26.58
N LEU A 20 -19.83 -0.53 25.89
CA LEU A 20 -18.63 -1.05 26.58
C LEU A 20 -17.82 0.10 27.17
N PRO A 21 -17.17 -0.10 28.33
CA PRO A 21 -16.20 0.85 28.86
C PRO A 21 -15.12 1.15 27.82
N ALA A 22 -14.71 2.42 27.73
CA ALA A 22 -13.69 2.85 26.77
C ALA A 22 -12.39 2.04 26.90
N ALA A 23 -11.99 1.72 28.13
CA ALA A 23 -10.82 0.90 28.43
C ALA A 23 -10.87 -0.50 27.78
N VAL A 24 -12.04 -1.15 27.73
CA VAL A 24 -12.19 -2.48 27.10
C VAL A 24 -12.02 -2.38 25.60
N ARG A 25 -12.65 -1.39 24.96
CA ARG A 25 -12.55 -1.18 23.51
C ARG A 25 -11.12 -0.85 23.08
N TRP A 26 -10.51 0.12 23.76
CA TRP A 26 -9.14 0.53 23.47
C TRP A 26 -8.12 -0.55 23.85
N GLY A 27 -8.36 -1.30 24.92
CA GLY A 27 -7.56 -2.47 25.30
C GLY A 27 -7.56 -3.53 24.20
N PHE A 28 -8.74 -3.88 23.65
CA PHE A 28 -8.83 -4.81 22.53
C PHE A 28 -8.06 -4.33 21.29
N LEU A 29 -8.27 -3.07 20.88
CA LEU A 29 -7.59 -2.49 19.73
C LEU A 29 -6.07 -2.41 19.92
N THR A 30 -5.62 -2.12 21.15
CA THR A 30 -4.20 -2.08 21.51
C THR A 30 -3.58 -3.47 21.43
N VAL A 31 -4.25 -4.49 21.99
CA VAL A 31 -3.78 -5.88 21.87
C VAL A 31 -3.69 -6.31 20.41
N LEU A 32 -4.71 -6.00 19.60
CA LEU A 32 -4.70 -6.34 18.18
C LEU A 32 -3.53 -5.67 17.43
N PHE A 33 -3.26 -4.39 17.72
CA PHE A 33 -2.12 -3.65 17.18
C PHE A 33 -0.78 -4.27 17.61
N LEU A 34 -0.61 -4.58 18.89
CA LEU A 34 0.63 -5.16 19.41
C LEU A 34 0.89 -6.56 18.86
N LEU A 35 -0.15 -7.38 18.67
CA LEU A 35 -0.02 -8.70 18.03
C LEU A 35 0.46 -8.58 16.58
N GLY A 36 -0.05 -7.62 15.81
CA GLY A 36 0.44 -7.39 14.45
C GLY A 36 1.85 -6.83 14.40
N ALA A 37 2.20 -5.91 15.31
CA ALA A 37 3.58 -5.42 15.43
C ALA A 37 4.55 -6.55 15.80
N ALA A 38 4.19 -7.40 16.77
CA ALA A 38 4.98 -8.56 17.17
C ALA A 38 5.15 -9.57 16.02
N PHE A 39 4.10 -9.80 15.24
CA PHE A 39 4.18 -10.64 14.05
C PHE A 39 5.21 -10.10 13.04
N TRP A 40 5.13 -8.80 12.70
CA TRP A 40 6.06 -8.21 11.73
C TRP A 40 7.49 -8.13 12.26
N ALA A 41 7.66 -7.91 13.55
CA ALA A 41 8.97 -8.01 14.20
C ALA A 41 9.55 -9.42 14.06
N ALA A 42 8.77 -10.46 14.36
CA ALA A 42 9.20 -11.84 14.16
C ALA A 42 9.45 -12.18 12.68
N PHE A 43 8.61 -11.67 11.77
CA PHE A 43 8.75 -11.86 10.32
C PHE A 43 10.12 -11.35 9.82
N LEU A 44 10.56 -10.19 10.31
CA LEU A 44 11.85 -9.57 9.98
C LEU A 44 12.99 -10.01 10.90
N ASN A 45 12.79 -11.08 11.68
CA ASN A 45 13.76 -11.59 12.66
C ASN A 45 14.30 -10.50 13.60
N PHE A 46 13.40 -9.63 14.07
CA PHE A 46 13.70 -8.47 14.91
C PHE A 46 14.79 -7.54 14.35
N GLY A 47 14.95 -7.49 13.02
CA GLY A 47 15.94 -6.67 12.33
C GLY A 47 17.31 -7.35 12.18
N ALA A 48 17.47 -8.60 12.63
CA ALA A 48 18.74 -9.32 12.51
C ALA A 48 19.02 -9.85 11.09
N GLY A 49 18.02 -9.92 10.21
CA GLY A 49 18.15 -10.52 8.87
C GLY A 49 17.88 -12.02 8.86
N PRO A 50 18.38 -12.78 7.87
CA PRO A 50 19.42 -12.45 6.88
C PRO A 50 18.99 -11.44 5.81
N TRP A 51 19.95 -10.82 5.11
CA TRP A 51 19.72 -9.79 4.08
C TRP A 51 20.48 -10.07 2.76
N GLU A 52 21.29 -11.12 2.72
CA GLU A 52 22.21 -11.49 1.63
C GLU A 52 21.54 -12.39 0.58
N TYR A 53 20.37 -12.00 0.09
CA TYR A 53 19.65 -12.71 -0.97
C TYR A 53 18.71 -11.77 -1.72
N HIS A 54 18.48 -12.07 -3.01
CA HIS A 54 17.49 -11.39 -3.86
C HIS A 54 17.51 -9.84 -3.72
N ASP A 55 16.35 -9.20 -3.62
CA ASP A 55 16.23 -7.73 -3.66
C ASP A 55 16.71 -7.09 -2.35
N TRP A 56 16.86 -7.86 -1.27
CA TRP A 56 17.55 -7.35 -0.09
C TRP A 56 19.00 -7.03 -0.45
N ALA A 57 19.73 -7.98 -1.03
CA ALA A 57 21.15 -7.83 -1.36
C ALA A 57 21.39 -6.95 -2.60
N GLU A 58 20.57 -7.10 -3.64
CA GLU A 58 20.80 -6.48 -4.95
C GLU A 58 20.32 -5.02 -5.00
N VAL A 59 19.27 -4.71 -4.23
CA VAL A 59 18.53 -3.45 -4.38
C VAL A 59 18.52 -2.67 -3.08
N ASN A 60 17.82 -3.15 -2.06
CA ASN A 60 17.38 -2.29 -0.96
C ASN A 60 18.43 -2.10 0.13
N LEU A 61 19.19 -3.14 0.51
CA LEU A 61 20.23 -3.00 1.54
C LEU A 61 21.35 -2.05 1.08
N PRO A 62 21.90 -2.14 -0.15
CA PRO A 62 22.89 -1.17 -0.64
C PRO A 62 22.38 0.27 -0.69
N ARG A 63 21.13 0.47 -1.14
CA ARG A 63 20.51 1.81 -1.20
C ARG A 63 20.36 2.41 0.20
N LEU A 64 19.97 1.60 1.18
CA LEU A 64 19.86 2.04 2.57
C LEU A 64 21.24 2.29 3.22
N ALA A 65 22.25 1.48 2.90
CA ALA A 65 23.62 1.70 3.33
C ALA A 65 24.18 3.04 2.82
N PHE A 66 23.95 3.33 1.53
CA PHE A 66 24.31 4.61 0.92
C PHE A 66 23.65 5.81 1.60
N VAL A 67 22.33 5.74 1.84
CA VAL A 67 21.64 6.81 2.57
C VAL A 67 22.11 6.92 4.01
N GLN A 68 22.43 5.80 4.67
CA GLN A 68 22.99 5.81 6.02
C GLN A 68 24.31 6.57 6.08
N ASP A 69 25.23 6.30 5.14
CA ASP A 69 26.49 7.02 5.04
C ASP A 69 26.27 8.52 4.83
N ALA A 70 25.35 8.89 3.94
CA ALA A 70 24.98 10.30 3.70
C ALA A 70 24.46 10.98 4.97
N VAL A 71 23.55 10.33 5.70
CA VAL A 71 23.01 10.87 6.96
C VAL A 71 24.10 11.02 8.02
N ARG A 72 25.01 10.04 8.16
CA ARG A 72 26.08 10.06 9.16
C ARG A 72 27.18 11.08 8.86
N THR A 73 27.45 11.32 7.58
CA THR A 73 28.47 12.29 7.13
C THR A 73 27.89 13.70 6.94
N GLY A 74 26.58 13.88 7.10
CA GLY A 74 25.91 15.17 6.90
C GLY A 74 25.87 15.62 5.44
N GLN A 75 25.95 14.67 4.50
CA GLN A 75 25.94 14.93 3.07
C GLN A 75 24.57 14.59 2.45
N LEU A 76 24.29 15.16 1.28
CA LEU A 76 23.13 14.75 0.49
C LEU A 76 23.43 13.44 -0.27
N PRO A 77 22.50 12.48 -0.34
CA PRO A 77 22.70 11.21 -1.05
C PRO A 77 22.48 11.39 -2.56
N LEU A 78 23.36 12.12 -3.26
CA LEU A 78 23.17 12.46 -4.67
C LEU A 78 23.76 11.40 -5.61
N HIS A 79 25.02 11.04 -5.41
CA HIS A 79 25.75 10.12 -6.29
C HIS A 79 26.30 8.92 -5.53
N MET A 80 25.92 7.72 -5.98
CA MET A 80 26.46 6.45 -5.51
C MET A 80 27.84 6.20 -6.12
N PRO A 81 28.74 5.47 -5.43
CA PRO A 81 30.09 5.20 -5.92
C PRO A 81 30.11 4.18 -7.07
N ASP A 82 29.02 3.45 -7.24
CA ASP A 82 28.77 2.51 -8.34
C ASP A 82 27.28 2.50 -8.70
N SER A 83 26.96 1.86 -9.83
CA SER A 83 25.59 1.75 -10.34
C SER A 83 24.90 0.42 -9.99
N SER A 84 25.52 -0.46 -9.17
CA SER A 84 25.06 -1.84 -9.01
C SER A 84 23.64 -1.92 -8.45
N ALA A 85 23.35 -1.11 -7.42
CA ALA A 85 22.03 -1.01 -6.81
C ALA A 85 21.08 -0.08 -7.58
N LEU A 86 21.56 0.55 -8.64
CA LEU A 86 20.84 1.47 -9.52
C LEU A 86 20.63 0.86 -10.92
N ARG A 87 20.51 -0.49 -10.97
CA ARG A 87 20.28 -1.29 -12.18
C ARG A 87 21.39 -1.18 -13.24
N GLY A 88 22.59 -0.75 -12.84
CA GLY A 88 23.70 -0.52 -13.77
C GLY A 88 23.53 0.72 -14.65
N LEU A 89 22.50 1.53 -14.45
CA LEU A 89 22.12 2.60 -15.39
C LEU A 89 22.76 3.96 -15.08
N THR A 90 22.95 4.27 -13.79
CA THR A 90 23.40 5.59 -13.33
C THR A 90 24.01 5.48 -11.94
N ASP A 91 24.74 6.50 -11.52
CA ASP A 91 25.14 6.79 -10.14
C ASP A 91 24.17 7.77 -9.43
N ARG A 92 23.29 8.46 -10.19
CA ARG A 92 22.34 9.47 -9.67
C ARG A 92 21.22 8.81 -8.86
N PHE A 93 21.34 8.82 -7.55
CA PHE A 93 20.46 8.08 -6.65
C PHE A 93 18.98 8.46 -6.79
N HIS A 94 18.67 9.76 -6.79
CA HIS A 94 17.30 10.26 -6.93
C HIS A 94 16.72 10.13 -8.35
N ALA A 95 17.52 9.74 -9.35
CA ALA A 95 17.02 9.49 -10.70
C ALA A 95 16.27 8.15 -10.80
N LEU A 96 16.30 7.33 -9.75
CA LEU A 96 15.43 6.17 -9.62
C LEU A 96 14.12 6.51 -8.88
N PRO A 97 12.96 6.23 -9.49
CA PRO A 97 11.66 6.59 -8.89
C PRO A 97 11.29 5.71 -7.69
N ASP A 98 11.95 4.58 -7.47
CA ASP A 98 11.62 3.60 -6.43
C ASP A 98 12.53 3.67 -5.19
N VAL A 99 13.40 4.68 -5.06
CA VAL A 99 14.23 4.85 -3.85
C VAL A 99 13.43 5.47 -2.70
N ILE A 100 13.67 5.09 -1.45
CA ILE A 100 13.01 5.71 -0.30
C ILE A 100 13.61 7.11 -0.10
N LEU A 101 12.79 8.16 0.09
CA LEU A 101 13.20 9.52 0.48
C LEU A 101 12.32 10.11 1.60
N SER A 102 11.64 9.24 2.31
CA SER A 102 10.75 9.61 3.40
C SER A 102 11.53 10.07 4.65
N PRO A 103 10.98 10.98 5.48
CA PRO A 103 11.70 11.56 6.62
C PRO A 103 12.28 10.57 7.62
N GLN A 104 11.70 9.36 7.76
CA GLN A 104 12.22 8.36 8.67
C GLN A 104 13.65 7.90 8.34
N LEU A 105 14.16 8.13 7.12
CA LEU A 105 15.55 7.80 6.77
C LEU A 105 16.58 8.49 7.67
N LEU A 106 16.22 9.61 8.31
CA LEU A 106 17.09 10.26 9.30
C LEU A 106 17.43 9.32 10.48
N LEU A 107 16.58 8.33 10.77
CA LEU A 107 16.85 7.31 11.80
C LEU A 107 18.06 6.43 11.46
N LEU A 108 18.46 6.33 10.18
CA LEU A 108 19.68 5.62 9.77
C LEU A 108 20.94 6.22 10.38
N GLY A 109 20.91 7.49 10.79
CA GLY A 109 22.04 8.12 11.50
C GLY A 109 22.35 7.45 12.84
N VAL A 110 21.34 6.86 13.49
CA VAL A 110 21.44 6.32 14.86
C VAL A 110 21.09 4.83 14.98
N MET A 111 20.65 4.18 13.90
CA MET A 111 20.25 2.78 13.90
C MET A 111 21.05 1.94 12.91
N PRO A 112 21.35 0.66 13.20
CA PRO A 112 21.80 -0.30 12.18
C PRO A 112 20.76 -0.50 11.07
N LEU A 113 21.20 -0.90 9.87
CA LEU A 113 20.32 -1.04 8.68
C LEU A 113 19.12 -1.97 8.94
N GLY A 114 19.36 -3.16 9.48
CA GLY A 114 18.29 -4.13 9.75
C GLY A 114 17.28 -3.64 10.80
N VAL A 115 17.74 -2.91 11.82
CA VAL A 115 16.86 -2.27 12.82
C VAL A 115 16.04 -1.16 12.16
N PHE A 116 16.63 -0.35 11.29
CA PHE A 116 15.90 0.64 10.52
C PHE A 116 14.81 0.00 9.63
N ILE A 117 15.12 -1.09 8.93
CA ILE A 117 14.14 -1.81 8.09
C ILE A 117 12.92 -2.21 8.93
N LEU A 118 13.15 -2.79 10.11
CA LEU A 118 12.09 -3.14 11.05
C LEU A 118 11.28 -1.92 11.50
N VAL A 119 11.95 -0.87 11.98
CA VAL A 119 11.29 0.34 12.49
C VAL A 119 10.48 1.02 11.37
N ASN A 120 11.04 1.16 10.18
CA ASN A 120 10.36 1.71 9.01
C ASN A 120 9.08 0.93 8.68
N TRP A 121 9.16 -0.41 8.66
CA TRP A 121 8.01 -1.26 8.40
C TRP A 121 6.93 -1.12 9.48
N LEU A 122 7.33 -1.08 10.76
CA LEU A 122 6.40 -0.88 11.88
C LEU A 122 5.75 0.50 11.88
N LEU A 123 6.45 1.55 11.46
CA LEU A 123 5.87 2.89 11.28
C LEU A 123 4.81 2.90 10.18
N LEU A 124 5.07 2.25 9.05
CA LEU A 124 4.09 2.11 7.96
C LEU A 124 2.89 1.26 8.37
N TYR A 125 3.13 0.15 9.07
CA TYR A 125 2.09 -0.67 9.69
C TYR A 125 1.22 0.16 10.64
N ALA A 126 1.83 0.98 11.50
CA ALA A 126 1.09 1.86 12.42
C ALA A 126 0.26 2.91 11.68
N ALA A 127 0.81 3.50 10.61
CA ALA A 127 0.07 4.41 9.75
C ALA A 127 -1.13 3.72 9.08
N GLY A 128 -0.97 2.48 8.62
CA GLY A 128 -2.05 1.68 8.04
C GLY A 128 -3.11 1.29 9.06
N PHE A 129 -2.71 0.89 10.27
CA PHE A 129 -3.64 0.63 11.36
C PHE A 129 -4.45 1.87 11.74
N ALA A 130 -3.81 3.05 11.78
CA ALA A 130 -4.50 4.32 11.98
C ALA A 130 -5.50 4.63 10.86
N GLY A 131 -5.17 4.31 9.60
CA GLY A 131 -6.10 4.42 8.46
C GLY A 131 -7.30 3.49 8.60
N LEU A 132 -7.08 2.25 9.07
CA LEU A 132 -8.18 1.33 9.39
C LEU A 132 -9.04 1.81 10.54
N LEU A 133 -8.46 2.41 11.58
CA LEU A 133 -9.23 3.03 12.67
C LEU A 133 -10.08 4.20 12.17
N ALA A 134 -9.56 4.99 11.23
CA ALA A 134 -10.32 6.08 10.61
C ALA A 134 -11.49 5.54 9.76
N LEU A 135 -11.27 4.48 8.98
CA LEU A 135 -12.33 3.77 8.26
C LEU A 135 -13.36 3.15 9.21
N ARG A 136 -12.92 2.55 10.32
CA ARG A 136 -13.80 2.01 11.34
C ARG A 136 -14.78 3.04 11.86
N ARG A 137 -14.29 4.26 12.11
CA ARG A 137 -15.13 5.38 12.54
C ARG A 137 -16.09 5.83 11.44
N GLN A 138 -15.62 5.94 10.20
CA GLN A 138 -16.41 6.37 9.04
C GLN A 138 -17.53 5.39 8.70
N GLU A 139 -17.23 4.10 8.67
CA GLU A 139 -18.14 3.02 8.25
C GLU A 139 -18.81 2.32 9.44
N HIS A 140 -18.64 2.86 10.66
CA HIS A 140 -19.31 2.37 11.86
C HIS A 140 -19.02 0.88 12.18
N LEU A 141 -17.79 0.41 11.94
CA LEU A 141 -17.45 -1.01 12.06
C LEU A 141 -17.37 -1.47 13.53
N SER A 142 -17.98 -2.63 13.81
CA SER A 142 -17.80 -3.37 15.06
C SER A 142 -16.36 -3.88 15.21
N LEU A 143 -15.97 -4.27 16.43
CA LEU A 143 -14.66 -4.90 16.67
C LEU A 143 -14.43 -6.15 15.80
N GLY A 144 -15.47 -6.95 15.56
CA GLY A 144 -15.38 -8.18 14.80
C GLY A 144 -15.10 -7.94 13.32
N VAL A 145 -15.87 -7.07 12.66
CA VAL A 145 -15.64 -6.73 11.25
C VAL A 145 -14.32 -5.98 11.09
N PHE A 146 -13.99 -5.09 12.03
CA PHE A 146 -12.68 -4.44 12.06
C PHE A 146 -11.53 -5.45 12.14
N THR A 147 -11.66 -6.47 12.99
CA THR A 147 -10.66 -7.54 13.11
C THR A 147 -10.52 -8.32 11.80
N SER A 148 -11.62 -8.64 11.10
CA SER A 148 -11.56 -9.31 9.80
C SER A 148 -10.79 -8.48 8.77
N LEU A 149 -11.09 -7.18 8.67
CA LEU A 149 -10.38 -6.26 7.77
C LEU A 149 -8.92 -6.10 8.15
N PHE A 150 -8.63 -5.97 9.45
CA PHE A 150 -7.27 -5.91 9.95
C PHE A 150 -6.46 -7.13 9.48
N LEU A 151 -7.01 -8.34 9.65
CA LEU A 151 -6.33 -9.57 9.25
C LEU A 151 -6.09 -9.64 7.73
N LEU A 152 -7.14 -9.40 6.93
CA LEU A 152 -7.06 -9.46 5.46
C LEU A 152 -6.07 -8.45 4.88
N LEU A 153 -6.03 -7.24 5.42
CA LEU A 153 -5.24 -6.15 4.86
C LEU A 153 -3.78 -6.14 5.33
N ASN A 154 -3.50 -6.72 6.50
CA ASN A 154 -2.14 -6.76 7.05
C ASN A 154 -1.43 -8.09 6.78
N PHE A 155 -2.13 -9.21 6.61
CA PHE A 155 -1.48 -10.53 6.51
C PHE A 155 -1.83 -11.28 5.21
N ASN A 156 -2.25 -10.56 4.16
CA ASN A 156 -2.40 -11.16 2.84
C ASN A 156 -1.05 -11.61 2.26
N GLY A 157 -1.13 -12.56 1.32
CA GLY A 157 0.07 -13.10 0.67
C GLY A 157 0.88 -12.07 -0.11
N HIS A 158 0.27 -10.96 -0.52
CA HIS A 158 0.93 -9.91 -1.29
C HIS A 158 1.98 -9.17 -0.48
N LEU A 159 1.61 -8.61 0.67
CA LEU A 159 2.54 -7.94 1.56
C LEU A 159 3.63 -8.90 2.05
N ALA A 160 3.24 -10.10 2.46
CA ALA A 160 4.17 -11.09 3.01
C ALA A 160 5.20 -11.53 1.97
N ALA A 161 4.78 -11.86 0.75
CA ALA A 161 5.70 -12.35 -0.28
C ALA A 161 6.66 -11.26 -0.77
N HIS A 162 6.16 -10.04 -1.02
CA HIS A 162 7.00 -8.94 -1.48
C HIS A 162 8.01 -8.52 -0.43
N LEU A 163 7.62 -8.41 0.84
CA LEU A 163 8.58 -8.13 1.91
C LEU A 163 9.58 -9.27 2.08
N GLY A 164 9.12 -10.53 1.98
CA GLY A 164 9.95 -11.71 2.12
C GLY A 164 11.11 -11.77 1.13
N VAL A 165 10.94 -11.27 -0.10
CA VAL A 165 12.00 -11.23 -1.14
C VAL A 165 12.80 -9.94 -1.17
N GLY A 166 12.46 -8.96 -0.32
CA GLY A 166 13.22 -7.73 -0.19
C GLY A 166 12.60 -6.48 -0.77
N HIS A 167 11.35 -6.54 -1.23
CA HIS A 167 10.65 -5.37 -1.73
C HIS A 167 10.09 -4.48 -0.59
N VAL A 168 10.96 -3.90 0.23
CA VAL A 168 10.58 -3.05 1.38
C VAL A 168 9.72 -1.83 1.00
N THR A 169 9.84 -1.35 -0.23
CA THR A 169 9.05 -0.23 -0.78
C THR A 169 7.58 -0.57 -0.94
N TRP A 170 7.17 -1.83 -0.81
CA TRP A 170 5.76 -2.24 -0.83
C TRP A 170 4.98 -1.90 0.43
N GLY A 171 5.67 -1.38 1.45
CA GLY A 171 5.03 -0.83 2.65
C GLY A 171 4.05 0.30 2.35
N GLY A 172 4.15 0.97 1.18
CA GLY A 172 3.15 1.94 0.72
C GLY A 172 1.73 1.38 0.60
N THR A 173 1.57 0.07 0.43
CA THR A 173 0.26 -0.60 0.44
C THR A 173 -0.46 -0.43 1.79
N PHE A 174 0.26 -0.26 2.91
CA PHE A 174 -0.36 0.07 4.20
C PHE A 174 -1.09 1.41 4.19
N LEU A 175 -0.85 2.29 3.23
CA LEU A 175 -1.51 3.59 3.11
C LEU A 175 -2.82 3.53 2.30
N PHE A 176 -3.15 2.38 1.68
CA PHE A 176 -4.41 2.21 0.94
C PHE A 176 -5.70 2.36 1.78
N PRO A 177 -5.75 2.00 3.07
CA PRO A 177 -6.90 2.33 3.93
C PRO A 177 -7.21 3.84 3.96
N TRP A 178 -6.19 4.70 3.95
CA TRP A 178 -6.38 6.16 3.86
C TRP A 178 -6.92 6.58 2.50
N LEU A 179 -6.43 5.97 1.42
CA LEU A 179 -6.92 6.24 0.07
C LEU A 179 -8.39 5.85 -0.06
N ALA A 180 -8.76 4.67 0.44
CA ALA A 180 -10.14 4.20 0.50
C ALA A 180 -11.04 5.16 1.27
N LEU A 181 -10.59 5.64 2.43
CA LEU A 181 -11.32 6.62 3.24
C LEU A 181 -11.59 7.91 2.45
N LEU A 182 -10.59 8.45 1.77
CA LEU A 182 -10.72 9.66 0.95
C LEU A 182 -11.65 9.44 -0.23
N ILE A 183 -11.58 8.29 -0.90
CA ILE A 183 -12.49 7.91 -1.99
C ILE A 183 -13.94 7.86 -1.49
N LEU A 184 -14.19 7.23 -0.34
CA LEU A 184 -15.53 7.16 0.24
C LEU A 184 -16.07 8.55 0.60
N ARG A 185 -15.22 9.45 1.13
CA ARG A 185 -15.60 10.85 1.40
C ARG A 185 -15.94 11.63 0.14
N LEU A 186 -15.18 11.45 -0.94
CA LEU A 186 -15.48 12.07 -2.23
C LEU A 186 -16.87 11.67 -2.72
N LEU A 187 -17.17 10.37 -2.65
CA LEU A 187 -18.46 9.81 -3.06
C LEU A 187 -19.61 10.22 -2.14
N ALA A 188 -19.33 10.42 -0.86
CA ALA A 188 -20.27 11.00 0.10
C ALA A 188 -20.51 12.50 -0.12
N GLY A 189 -19.70 13.16 -0.95
CA GLY A 189 -19.94 14.52 -1.41
C GLY A 189 -18.80 15.50 -1.21
N ASP A 190 -17.74 15.12 -0.49
CA ASP A 190 -16.61 16.01 -0.18
C ASP A 190 -15.78 16.31 -1.43
N THR A 191 -16.00 17.48 -2.02
CA THR A 191 -15.27 18.00 -3.18
C THR A 191 -14.43 19.23 -2.84
N THR A 192 -14.09 19.40 -1.57
CA THR A 192 -13.38 20.58 -1.06
C THR A 192 -11.92 20.61 -1.50
N TRP A 193 -11.27 21.77 -1.40
CA TRP A 193 -9.81 21.88 -1.49
C TRP A 193 -9.10 21.12 -0.39
N ARG A 194 -9.73 20.98 0.79
CA ARG A 194 -9.22 20.12 1.87
C ARG A 194 -9.09 18.67 1.42
N TRP A 195 -10.13 18.13 0.76
CA TRP A 195 -10.09 16.79 0.21
C TRP A 195 -8.99 16.63 -0.84
N ALA A 196 -8.87 17.59 -1.77
CA ALA A 196 -7.82 17.56 -2.80
C ALA A 196 -6.41 17.59 -2.18
N ALA A 197 -6.19 18.43 -1.17
CA ALA A 197 -4.93 18.52 -0.46
C ALA A 197 -4.59 17.23 0.30
N GLN A 198 -5.58 16.61 0.98
CA GLN A 198 -5.38 15.35 1.69
C GLN A 198 -5.04 14.20 0.73
N THR A 199 -5.74 14.10 -0.40
CA THR A 199 -5.47 13.10 -1.43
C THR A 199 -4.10 13.31 -2.08
N ALA A 200 -3.77 14.55 -2.46
CA ALA A 200 -2.46 14.87 -3.04
C ALA A 200 -1.31 14.60 -2.06
N ALA A 201 -1.46 14.98 -0.79
CA ALA A 201 -0.48 14.71 0.25
C ALA A 201 -0.32 13.21 0.52
N LEU A 202 -1.40 12.44 0.56
CA LEU A 202 -1.33 10.99 0.72
C LEU A 202 -0.54 10.33 -0.42
N LEU A 203 -0.84 10.70 -1.67
CA LEU A 203 -0.15 10.17 -2.85
C LEU A 203 1.33 10.55 -2.84
N PHE A 204 1.65 11.80 -2.48
CA PHE A 204 3.03 12.24 -2.31
C PHE A 204 3.75 11.43 -1.22
N LEU A 205 3.10 11.18 -0.07
CA LEU A 205 3.65 10.36 1.01
C LEU A 205 3.90 8.92 0.58
N ILE A 206 2.98 8.30 -0.17
CA ILE A 206 3.18 6.97 -0.78
C ILE A 206 4.44 6.99 -1.65
N PHE A 207 4.59 8.01 -2.49
CA PHE A 207 5.73 8.07 -3.40
C PHE A 207 7.07 8.32 -2.69
N LEU A 208 7.08 9.07 -1.58
CA LEU A 208 8.27 9.25 -0.74
C LEU A 208 8.76 7.94 -0.11
N GLN A 209 7.89 6.94 0.05
CA GLN A 209 8.28 5.60 0.54
C GLN A 209 8.99 4.76 -0.54
N GLY A 210 9.28 5.30 -1.72
CA GLY A 210 9.74 4.51 -2.87
C GLY A 210 8.63 3.66 -3.50
N SER A 211 7.38 3.77 -3.02
CA SER A 211 6.22 3.02 -3.50
C SER A 211 5.65 3.60 -4.80
N PHE A 212 6.52 3.74 -5.80
CA PHE A 212 6.20 4.34 -7.09
C PHE A 212 5.02 3.65 -7.78
N HIS A 213 5.02 2.31 -7.80
CA HIS A 213 3.96 1.53 -8.43
C HIS A 213 2.59 1.79 -7.77
N GLN A 214 2.53 1.78 -6.44
CA GLN A 214 1.32 2.07 -5.67
C GLN A 214 0.80 3.48 -5.93
N TYR A 215 1.72 4.46 -6.08
CA TYR A 215 1.38 5.82 -6.48
C TYR A 215 0.71 5.84 -7.86
N VAL A 216 1.32 5.20 -8.87
CA VAL A 216 0.77 5.10 -10.23
C VAL A 216 -0.61 4.45 -10.23
N TRP A 217 -0.79 3.33 -9.53
CA TRP A 217 -2.09 2.64 -9.50
C TRP A 217 -3.17 3.48 -8.82
N ALA A 218 -2.81 4.23 -7.78
CA ALA A 218 -3.73 5.16 -7.14
C ALA A 218 -4.12 6.33 -8.06
N LEU A 219 -3.19 6.86 -8.87
CA LEU A 219 -3.51 7.84 -9.91
C LEU A 219 -4.47 7.26 -10.95
N MET A 220 -4.20 6.04 -11.44
CA MET A 220 -5.07 5.36 -12.40
C MET A 220 -6.46 5.11 -11.82
N PHE A 221 -6.55 4.60 -10.60
CA PHE A 221 -7.80 4.32 -9.90
C PHE A 221 -8.63 5.60 -9.75
N LEU A 222 -8.01 6.69 -9.28
CA LEU A 222 -8.68 7.98 -9.15
C LEU A 222 -9.07 8.57 -10.51
N GLY A 223 -8.23 8.46 -11.53
CA GLY A 223 -8.54 8.91 -12.89
C GLY A 223 -9.78 8.22 -13.45
N ILE A 224 -9.83 6.89 -13.38
CA ILE A 224 -10.99 6.11 -13.81
C ILE A 224 -12.23 6.44 -12.97
N LEU A 225 -12.06 6.63 -11.65
CA LEU A 225 -13.15 7.09 -10.78
C LEU A 225 -13.67 8.48 -11.20
N GLY A 226 -12.80 9.40 -11.59
CA GLY A 226 -13.17 10.72 -12.08
C GLY A 226 -14.01 10.66 -13.35
N LEU A 227 -13.70 9.73 -14.25
CA LEU A 227 -14.49 9.45 -15.46
C LEU A 227 -15.86 8.85 -15.12
N ALA A 228 -15.88 7.83 -14.25
CA ALA A 228 -17.12 7.15 -13.85
C ALA A 228 -18.04 8.04 -12.99
N ALA A 229 -17.46 8.90 -12.15
CA ALA A 229 -18.14 9.87 -11.33
C ALA A 229 -17.96 11.29 -11.89
N TRP A 230 -18.36 11.51 -13.15
CA TRP A 230 -18.03 12.74 -13.91
C TRP A 230 -18.35 14.05 -13.17
N ARG A 231 -19.43 14.09 -12.36
CA ARG A 231 -19.80 15.26 -11.53
C ARG A 231 -18.77 15.62 -10.46
N LYS A 232 -17.89 14.67 -10.13
CA LYS A 232 -16.78 14.79 -9.17
C LYS A 232 -15.42 14.90 -9.88
N ALA A 233 -15.39 14.84 -11.22
CA ALA A 233 -14.16 14.84 -12.02
C ALA A 233 -13.25 16.02 -11.71
N TRP A 234 -13.80 17.21 -11.46
CA TRP A 234 -12.98 18.40 -11.15
C TRP A 234 -12.28 18.32 -9.78
N ALA A 235 -12.90 17.69 -8.78
CA ALA A 235 -12.23 17.44 -7.51
C ALA A 235 -11.08 16.45 -7.69
N VAL A 236 -11.34 15.35 -8.41
CA VAL A 236 -10.35 14.34 -8.76
C VAL A 236 -9.19 14.96 -9.53
N LEU A 237 -9.47 15.73 -10.59
CA LEU A 237 -8.45 16.35 -11.42
C LEU A 237 -7.56 17.30 -10.61
N ARG A 238 -8.14 18.11 -9.70
CA ARG A 238 -7.36 18.94 -8.78
C ARG A 238 -6.42 18.08 -7.93
N ALA A 239 -6.91 17.00 -7.34
CA ALA A 239 -6.07 16.09 -6.54
C ALA A 239 -4.96 15.46 -7.38
N LEU A 240 -5.24 15.01 -8.60
CA LEU A 240 -4.26 14.39 -9.50
C LEU A 240 -3.17 15.39 -9.93
N VAL A 241 -3.57 16.60 -10.32
CA VAL A 241 -2.63 17.67 -10.69
C VAL A 241 -1.72 17.99 -9.50
N PHE A 242 -2.29 18.25 -8.33
CA PHE A 242 -1.49 18.59 -7.16
C PHE A 242 -0.68 17.42 -6.61
N ALA A 243 -1.11 16.17 -6.77
CA ALA A 243 -0.31 14.99 -6.42
C ALA A 243 0.98 14.93 -7.24
N ASN A 244 0.88 15.18 -8.55
CA ASN A 244 2.04 15.22 -9.43
C ASN A 244 2.93 16.44 -9.15
N LEU A 245 2.34 17.63 -8.96
CA LEU A 245 3.11 18.84 -8.64
C LEU A 245 3.87 18.72 -7.31
N LEU A 246 3.23 18.18 -6.26
CA LEU A 246 3.91 17.87 -5.00
C LEU A 246 5.02 16.84 -5.19
N SER A 247 4.85 15.91 -6.12
CA SER A 247 5.81 14.87 -6.42
C SER A 247 6.91 15.29 -7.41
N MET A 248 6.99 16.54 -7.84
CA MET A 248 7.99 16.97 -8.83
C MET A 248 9.44 16.78 -8.38
N VAL A 249 9.71 16.91 -7.07
CA VAL A 249 11.02 16.56 -6.47
C VAL A 249 11.43 15.10 -6.71
N ARG A 250 10.48 14.21 -7.03
CA ARG A 250 10.67 12.79 -7.37
C ARG A 250 10.49 12.49 -8.84
N LEU A 251 9.60 13.21 -9.53
CA LEU A 251 9.27 12.95 -10.94
C LEU A 251 10.26 13.58 -11.92
N LEU A 252 10.89 14.70 -11.56
CA LEU A 252 11.82 15.38 -12.46
C LEU A 252 13.18 14.69 -12.60
N PRO A 253 13.86 14.24 -11.54
CA PRO A 253 15.21 13.68 -11.72
C PRO A 253 15.27 12.44 -12.63
N PRO A 254 14.31 11.50 -12.59
CA PRO A 254 14.27 10.38 -13.54
C PRO A 254 14.14 10.80 -15.02
N THR A 255 13.75 12.05 -15.32
CA THR A 255 13.62 12.48 -16.73
C THR A 255 14.95 12.51 -17.48
N LEU A 256 16.07 12.59 -16.75
CA LEU A 256 17.42 12.49 -17.32
C LEU A 256 17.73 11.12 -17.93
N LEU A 257 16.97 10.11 -17.56
CA LEU A 257 17.17 8.71 -17.93
C LEU A 257 15.98 8.17 -18.76
N LEU A 258 15.18 9.08 -19.33
CA LEU A 258 14.12 8.66 -20.26
C LEU A 258 14.73 7.96 -21.47
N GLY A 259 14.17 6.80 -21.79
CA GLY A 259 14.66 5.94 -22.88
C GLY A 259 15.85 5.05 -22.50
N THR A 260 16.43 5.19 -21.30
CA THR A 260 17.49 4.27 -20.83
C THR A 260 16.97 3.19 -19.88
N PHE A 261 15.80 3.41 -19.28
CA PHE A 261 15.14 2.40 -18.47
C PHE A 261 14.62 1.25 -19.35
N ASP A 262 14.82 0.03 -18.87
CA ASP A 262 14.18 -1.15 -19.44
C ASP A 262 12.65 -1.07 -19.24
N THR A 263 11.94 -0.96 -20.35
CA THR A 263 10.48 -0.88 -20.45
C THR A 263 9.83 -2.20 -20.86
N ASP A 264 10.56 -3.32 -20.85
CA ASP A 264 10.00 -4.59 -21.26
C ASP A 264 8.87 -5.01 -20.33
N PHE A 265 7.71 -5.29 -20.92
CA PHE A 265 6.53 -5.72 -20.20
C PHE A 265 6.58 -7.24 -19.97
N TYR A 266 6.56 -7.66 -18.70
CA TYR A 266 6.65 -9.07 -18.31
C TYR A 266 5.30 -9.77 -18.15
N GLY A 267 4.19 -9.02 -18.10
CA GLY A 267 2.84 -9.60 -18.06
C GLY A 267 2.09 -9.42 -16.73
N GLY A 268 0.80 -9.77 -16.77
CA GLY A 268 -0.05 -9.95 -15.60
C GLY A 268 -0.35 -11.42 -15.32
N TYR A 269 -1.41 -11.70 -14.55
CA TYR A 269 -1.86 -13.07 -14.32
C TYR A 269 -2.18 -13.77 -15.65
N PRO A 270 -1.72 -15.00 -15.91
CA PRO A 270 -1.96 -15.67 -17.20
C PRO A 270 -3.44 -15.80 -17.59
N SER A 271 -4.33 -15.85 -16.60
CA SER A 271 -5.78 -15.85 -16.79
C SER A 271 -6.51 -15.40 -15.53
N LEU A 272 -7.80 -15.12 -15.63
CA LEU A 272 -8.68 -14.90 -14.47
C LEU A 272 -8.66 -16.09 -13.50
N GLY A 273 -8.55 -17.32 -14.03
CA GLY A 273 -8.41 -18.52 -13.21
C GLY A 273 -7.09 -18.54 -12.41
N ALA A 274 -6.01 -18.02 -12.98
CA ALA A 274 -4.74 -17.86 -12.25
C ALA A 274 -4.84 -16.80 -11.14
N ALA A 275 -5.48 -15.67 -11.42
CA ALA A 275 -5.76 -14.64 -10.41
C ALA A 275 -6.67 -15.18 -9.28
N ALA A 276 -7.69 -15.96 -9.61
CA ALA A 276 -8.53 -16.60 -8.60
C ALA A 276 -7.76 -17.62 -7.76
N ARG A 277 -6.87 -18.42 -8.39
CA ARG A 277 -6.01 -19.36 -7.66
C ARG A 277 -5.04 -18.65 -6.72
N SER A 278 -4.50 -17.49 -7.07
CA SER A 278 -3.56 -16.78 -6.19
C SER A 278 -4.22 -16.21 -4.93
N LEU A 279 -5.54 -15.99 -4.94
CA LEU A 279 -6.31 -15.64 -3.75
C LEU A 279 -6.54 -16.84 -2.82
N LEU A 280 -6.50 -18.06 -3.34
CA LEU A 280 -6.93 -19.29 -2.65
C LEU A 280 -5.80 -20.22 -2.24
N GLN A 281 -4.77 -20.33 -3.05
CA GLN A 281 -3.71 -21.32 -2.87
C GLN A 281 -2.52 -20.68 -2.16
N PRO A 282 -2.19 -21.15 -0.94
CA PRO A 282 -0.97 -20.71 -0.27
C PRO A 282 0.23 -21.22 -1.06
N ARG A 283 1.30 -20.42 -1.12
CA ARG A 283 2.58 -20.81 -1.73
C ARG A 283 3.72 -20.43 -0.80
N ALA A 284 4.64 -21.34 -0.57
CA ALA A 284 5.86 -21.08 0.20
C ALA A 284 6.95 -20.50 -0.72
N PRO A 285 7.99 -19.85 -0.17
CA PRO A 285 9.13 -19.36 -0.95
C PRO A 285 9.76 -20.44 -1.84
N ALA A 286 9.88 -21.68 -1.33
CA ALA A 286 10.43 -22.83 -2.07
C ALA A 286 9.71 -23.11 -3.40
N ASP A 287 8.39 -22.94 -3.42
CA ASP A 287 7.56 -23.18 -4.60
C ASP A 287 7.40 -21.93 -5.47
N SER A 288 8.18 -20.86 -5.21
CA SER A 288 7.94 -19.54 -5.78
C SER A 288 9.04 -19.02 -6.70
N LEU A 289 10.04 -19.86 -7.01
CA LEU A 289 11.14 -19.49 -7.90
C LEU A 289 10.66 -19.23 -9.35
N PRO A 290 11.40 -18.42 -10.14
CA PRO A 290 11.11 -18.19 -11.55
C PRO A 290 10.90 -19.49 -12.33
N PHE A 291 9.99 -19.45 -13.31
CA PHE A 291 9.57 -20.58 -14.15
C PHE A 291 8.93 -21.78 -13.43
N ALA A 292 8.94 -21.83 -12.09
CA ALA A 292 8.25 -22.87 -11.33
C ALA A 292 6.72 -22.73 -11.40
N ASN A 293 6.22 -21.51 -11.68
CA ASN A 293 4.80 -21.24 -11.77
C ASN A 293 4.46 -20.50 -13.06
N PHE A 294 3.38 -20.94 -13.69
CA PHE A 294 2.84 -20.34 -14.92
C PHE A 294 3.84 -20.25 -16.09
N TYR A 295 4.99 -20.93 -16.01
CA TYR A 295 6.12 -20.78 -16.94
C TYR A 295 6.53 -19.31 -17.15
N SER A 296 6.37 -18.47 -16.13
CA SER A 296 6.74 -17.06 -16.17
C SER A 296 8.19 -16.87 -15.71
N PRO A 297 8.97 -15.95 -16.29
CA PRO A 297 10.27 -15.55 -15.74
C PRO A 297 10.15 -14.84 -14.38
N LEU A 298 8.93 -14.48 -13.98
CA LEU A 298 8.65 -13.86 -12.69
C LEU A 298 8.47 -14.91 -11.61
N GLY A 299 8.99 -14.62 -10.41
CA GLY A 299 8.71 -15.43 -9.23
C GLY A 299 7.26 -15.30 -8.77
N TYR A 300 6.77 -16.30 -8.03
CA TYR A 300 5.37 -16.32 -7.58
C TYR A 300 5.02 -15.18 -6.63
N TRP A 301 6.01 -14.56 -5.99
CA TRP A 301 5.78 -13.36 -5.17
C TRP A 301 5.08 -12.25 -5.96
N GLU A 302 5.29 -12.16 -7.28
CA GLU A 302 4.62 -11.21 -8.18
C GLU A 302 3.13 -11.47 -8.41
N PHE A 303 2.69 -12.69 -8.08
CA PHE A 303 1.32 -13.15 -8.26
C PHE A 303 0.63 -13.44 -6.93
N ASN A 304 1.34 -13.40 -5.80
CA ASN A 304 0.79 -13.81 -4.52
C ASN A 304 -0.16 -12.74 -3.98
N LEU A 305 -1.44 -13.09 -3.80
CA LEU A 305 -2.48 -12.25 -3.20
C LEU A 305 -3.21 -12.95 -2.05
N TYR A 306 -2.73 -14.12 -1.65
CA TYR A 306 -3.47 -15.09 -0.84
C TYR A 306 -4.33 -14.47 0.28
N LEU A 307 -5.63 -14.80 0.25
CA LEU A 307 -6.62 -14.47 1.28
C LEU A 307 -7.20 -15.72 1.97
N GLY A 308 -6.94 -16.91 1.41
CA GLY A 308 -7.54 -18.17 1.85
C GLY A 308 -9.03 -18.28 1.53
N TRP A 309 -9.59 -19.47 1.75
CA TRP A 309 -11.02 -19.74 1.47
C TRP A 309 -11.94 -18.88 2.32
N LEU A 310 -11.61 -18.73 3.61
CA LEU A 310 -12.44 -17.97 4.54
C LEU A 310 -12.40 -16.47 4.25
N GLY A 311 -11.21 -15.94 3.93
CA GLY A 311 -11.06 -14.55 3.51
C GLY A 311 -11.83 -14.26 2.23
N LEU A 312 -11.71 -15.14 1.22
CA LEU A 312 -12.45 -15.00 -0.02
C LEU A 312 -13.97 -15.08 0.20
N ALA A 313 -14.44 -15.98 1.07
CA ALA A 313 -15.87 -16.09 1.40
C ALA A 313 -16.39 -14.81 2.06
N LEU A 314 -15.64 -14.22 3.00
CA LEU A 314 -16.01 -12.96 3.65
C LEU A 314 -16.07 -11.81 2.66
N VAL A 315 -15.02 -11.64 1.84
CA VAL A 315 -14.96 -10.58 0.83
C VAL A 315 -16.04 -10.78 -0.23
N GLY A 316 -16.21 -11.99 -0.75
CA GLY A 316 -17.21 -12.32 -1.77
C GLY A 316 -18.64 -12.12 -1.28
N ALA A 317 -18.99 -12.62 -0.09
CA ALA A 317 -20.30 -12.37 0.51
C ALA A 317 -20.53 -10.88 0.80
N GLY A 318 -19.47 -10.15 1.14
CA GLY A 318 -19.53 -8.70 1.38
C GLY A 318 -19.76 -7.90 0.12
N LEU A 319 -19.06 -8.24 -0.95
CA LEU A 319 -19.28 -7.65 -2.26
C LEU A 319 -20.68 -7.96 -2.80
N ALA A 320 -21.16 -9.19 -2.61
CA ALA A 320 -22.51 -9.58 -2.98
C ALA A 320 -23.55 -8.75 -2.18
N ALA A 321 -23.34 -8.59 -0.88
CA ALA A 321 -24.16 -7.72 -0.03
C ALA A 321 -24.13 -6.26 -0.49
N TRP A 322 -22.94 -5.75 -0.83
CA TRP A 322 -22.75 -4.39 -1.33
C TRP A 322 -23.45 -4.17 -2.67
N ALA A 323 -23.37 -5.15 -3.59
CA ALA A 323 -24.07 -5.13 -4.87
C ALA A 323 -25.60 -5.17 -4.65
N TRP A 324 -26.08 -6.06 -3.78
CA TRP A 324 -27.49 -6.15 -3.42
C TRP A 324 -28.05 -4.84 -2.87
N GLN A 325 -27.33 -4.22 -1.92
CA GLN A 325 -27.71 -2.91 -1.35
C GLN A 325 -27.87 -1.84 -2.42
N GLN A 326 -26.97 -1.81 -3.42
CA GLN A 326 -27.03 -0.87 -4.54
C GLN A 326 -28.22 -1.13 -5.48
N ILE A 327 -28.50 -2.40 -5.79
CA ILE A 327 -29.64 -2.81 -6.61
C ILE A 327 -30.95 -2.41 -5.93
N CYS A 328 -31.12 -2.72 -4.64
CA CYS A 328 -32.28 -2.31 -3.86
C CYS A 328 -32.43 -0.79 -3.80
N ALA A 329 -31.32 -0.06 -3.66
CA ALA A 329 -31.31 1.41 -3.66
C ALA A 329 -31.46 2.03 -5.06
N ARG A 330 -31.49 1.23 -6.14
CA ARG A 330 -31.47 1.66 -7.54
C ARG A 330 -30.35 2.66 -7.84
N ARG A 331 -29.18 2.47 -7.23
CA ARG A 331 -28.02 3.37 -7.35
C ARG A 331 -26.74 2.54 -7.52
N LEU A 332 -26.22 2.50 -8.74
CA LEU A 332 -24.94 1.87 -9.03
C LEU A 332 -23.79 2.80 -8.64
N SER A 333 -22.85 2.28 -7.85
CA SER A 333 -21.66 3.03 -7.43
C SER A 333 -20.70 3.18 -8.60
N PRO A 334 -20.10 4.37 -8.79
CA PRO A 334 -19.06 4.56 -9.80
C PRO A 334 -17.78 3.75 -9.51
N LEU A 335 -17.64 3.14 -8.32
CA LEU A 335 -16.49 2.32 -7.95
C LEU A 335 -16.36 1.02 -8.74
N TRP A 336 -17.43 0.52 -9.35
CA TRP A 336 -17.34 -0.67 -10.21
C TRP A 336 -16.35 -0.48 -11.37
N ALA A 337 -16.25 0.74 -11.92
CA ALA A 337 -15.34 1.04 -13.01
C ALA A 337 -13.85 0.92 -12.61
N PRO A 338 -13.31 1.68 -11.64
CA PRO A 338 -11.90 1.54 -11.26
C PRO A 338 -11.56 0.16 -10.68
N LEU A 339 -12.48 -0.49 -9.96
CA LEU A 339 -12.30 -1.86 -9.49
C LEU A 339 -12.14 -2.85 -10.66
N GLY A 340 -13.10 -2.83 -11.60
CA GLY A 340 -13.11 -3.74 -12.74
C GLY A 340 -11.97 -3.48 -13.71
N VAL A 341 -11.72 -2.21 -14.06
CA VAL A 341 -10.66 -1.85 -15.01
C VAL A 341 -9.28 -2.24 -14.47
N LEU A 342 -8.91 -1.88 -13.24
CA LEU A 342 -7.59 -2.26 -12.72
C LEU A 342 -7.46 -3.79 -12.55
N ALA A 343 -8.53 -4.47 -12.14
CA ALA A 343 -8.52 -5.93 -12.04
C ALA A 343 -8.30 -6.59 -13.41
N LEU A 344 -8.94 -6.07 -14.47
CA LEU A 344 -8.75 -6.56 -15.84
C LEU A 344 -7.35 -6.26 -16.37
N LEU A 345 -6.82 -5.04 -16.14
CA LEU A 345 -5.45 -4.69 -16.54
C LEU A 345 -4.39 -5.58 -15.86
N SER A 346 -4.73 -6.19 -14.73
CA SER A 346 -3.85 -7.12 -14.03
C SER A 346 -3.75 -8.50 -14.70
N VAL A 347 -4.50 -8.78 -15.77
CA VAL A 347 -4.62 -10.10 -16.39
C VAL A 347 -4.04 -10.10 -17.80
N GLY A 348 -3.24 -11.12 -18.09
CA GLY A 348 -2.62 -11.39 -19.38
C GLY A 348 -1.75 -10.24 -19.82
N SER A 349 -1.93 -9.85 -21.08
CA SER A 349 -1.26 -8.69 -21.70
C SER A 349 -2.18 -7.47 -21.83
N LEU A 350 -3.29 -7.41 -21.08
CA LEU A 350 -4.26 -6.31 -21.21
C LEU A 350 -3.68 -4.93 -20.88
N TYR A 351 -2.63 -4.88 -20.06
CA TYR A 351 -1.90 -3.64 -19.77
C TYR A 351 -0.85 -3.26 -20.82
N GLN A 352 -0.43 -4.20 -21.68
CA GLN A 352 0.67 -4.00 -22.63
C GLN A 352 0.49 -2.77 -23.55
N PRO A 353 -0.71 -2.42 -24.05
CA PRO A 353 -0.89 -1.19 -24.84
C PRO A 353 -0.54 0.08 -24.07
N PHE A 354 -0.80 0.12 -22.76
CA PHE A 354 -0.45 1.26 -21.90
C PHE A 354 1.05 1.28 -21.58
N ALA A 355 1.65 0.10 -21.41
CA ALA A 355 3.09 -0.04 -21.22
C ALA A 355 3.89 0.43 -22.45
N GLY A 356 3.30 0.33 -23.66
CA GLY A 356 3.91 0.83 -24.90
C GLY A 356 3.80 2.34 -25.13
N LEU A 357 3.04 3.08 -24.31
CA LEU A 357 2.91 4.53 -24.47
C LEU A 357 4.18 5.24 -23.99
N PRO A 358 4.64 6.33 -24.63
CA PRO A 358 5.78 7.13 -24.19
C PRO A 358 5.42 8.04 -23.00
N ILE A 359 4.64 7.51 -22.05
CA ILE A 359 4.21 8.19 -20.84
C ILE A 359 4.94 7.50 -19.68
N PRO A 360 5.97 8.14 -19.07
CA PRO A 360 6.83 7.52 -18.07
C PRO A 360 6.09 6.88 -16.89
N LEU A 361 4.94 7.44 -16.49
CA LEU A 361 4.13 6.90 -15.40
C LEU A 361 3.42 5.59 -15.77
N LEU A 362 3.14 5.34 -17.05
CA LEU A 362 2.42 4.16 -17.52
C LEU A 362 3.39 3.07 -18.01
N ASN A 363 4.44 3.44 -18.74
CA ASN A 363 5.40 2.46 -19.25
C ASN A 363 6.37 1.90 -18.19
N ALA A 364 6.45 2.52 -17.02
CA ALA A 364 7.26 2.00 -15.92
C ALA A 364 6.60 0.82 -15.18
N GLU A 365 5.31 0.53 -15.43
CA GLU A 365 4.64 -0.65 -14.89
C GLU A 365 4.88 -1.87 -15.79
N ARG A 366 5.76 -2.76 -15.32
CA ARG A 366 6.23 -3.92 -16.10
C ARG A 366 5.51 -5.21 -15.74
N VAL A 367 4.89 -5.27 -14.56
CA VAL A 367 4.29 -6.49 -14.01
C VAL A 367 2.88 -6.17 -13.53
N SER A 368 1.90 -6.22 -14.44
CA SER A 368 0.58 -5.68 -14.13
C SER A 368 -0.22 -6.51 -13.11
N SER A 369 0.16 -7.77 -12.84
CA SER A 369 -0.47 -8.62 -11.80
C SER A 369 -0.49 -7.94 -10.43
N ARG A 370 0.55 -7.15 -10.17
CA ARG A 370 0.74 -6.34 -8.96
C ARG A 370 -0.40 -5.37 -8.69
N MET A 371 -1.00 -4.80 -9.74
CA MET A 371 -2.06 -3.79 -9.64
C MET A 371 -3.31 -4.30 -8.91
N LEU A 372 -3.54 -5.62 -8.92
CA LEU A 372 -4.75 -6.25 -8.39
C LEU A 372 -4.90 -6.07 -6.86
N ILE A 373 -3.81 -5.79 -6.13
CA ILE A 373 -3.87 -5.54 -4.68
C ILE A 373 -4.74 -4.32 -4.33
N LEU A 374 -4.78 -3.28 -5.16
CA LEU A 374 -5.58 -2.09 -4.88
C LEU A 374 -7.09 -2.37 -5.01
N PRO A 375 -7.59 -2.98 -6.12
CA PRO A 375 -8.97 -3.46 -6.19
C PRO A 375 -9.34 -4.44 -5.07
N VAL A 376 -8.45 -5.37 -4.72
CA VAL A 376 -8.71 -6.33 -3.62
C VAL A 376 -8.82 -5.63 -2.28
N THR A 377 -7.95 -4.65 -1.99
CA THR A 377 -8.02 -3.85 -0.77
C THR A 377 -9.34 -3.08 -0.67
N MET A 378 -9.73 -2.42 -1.77
CA MET A 378 -11.02 -1.71 -1.84
C MET A 378 -12.20 -2.67 -1.70
N ALA A 379 -12.14 -3.85 -2.33
CA ALA A 379 -13.16 -4.88 -2.19
C ALA A 379 -13.31 -5.38 -0.76
N CYS A 380 -12.21 -5.60 -0.05
CA CYS A 380 -12.24 -5.95 1.37
C CYS A 380 -12.98 -4.88 2.17
N ILE A 381 -12.62 -3.61 2.02
CA ILE A 381 -13.20 -2.49 2.77
C ILE A 381 -14.70 -2.32 2.45
N LEU A 382 -15.08 -2.30 1.17
CA LEU A 382 -16.47 -2.19 0.75
C LEU A 382 -17.30 -3.38 1.22
N GLY A 383 -16.75 -4.58 1.09
CA GLY A 383 -17.38 -5.81 1.54
C GLY A 383 -17.58 -5.84 3.05
N GLY A 384 -16.56 -5.45 3.82
CA GLY A 384 -16.64 -5.33 5.28
C GLY A 384 -17.69 -4.32 5.74
N ALA A 385 -17.73 -3.14 5.12
CA ALA A 385 -18.73 -2.12 5.41
C ALA A 385 -20.17 -2.60 5.06
N ALA A 386 -20.34 -3.27 3.92
CA ALA A 386 -21.64 -3.83 3.55
C ALA A 386 -22.07 -4.98 4.47
N TRP A 387 -21.13 -5.83 4.89
CA TRP A 387 -21.35 -6.82 5.94
C TRP A 387 -21.84 -6.16 7.22
N GLN A 388 -21.12 -5.16 7.74
CA GLN A 388 -21.52 -4.48 8.98
C GLN A 388 -22.98 -4.01 8.93
N ARG A 389 -23.39 -3.35 7.84
CA ARG A 389 -24.78 -2.89 7.66
C ARG A 389 -25.80 -4.04 7.67
N LEU A 390 -25.47 -5.20 7.11
CA LEU A 390 -26.34 -6.38 7.20
C LEU A 390 -26.43 -6.95 8.63
N LEU A 391 -25.32 -6.90 9.37
CA LEU A 391 -25.24 -7.39 10.73
C LEU A 391 -25.98 -6.49 11.72
N ASP A 392 -25.97 -5.17 11.51
CA ASP A 392 -26.66 -4.21 12.37
C ASP A 392 -28.19 -4.46 12.43
N GLY A 393 -28.76 -5.04 11.37
CA GLY A 393 -30.17 -5.46 11.32
C GLY A 393 -30.50 -6.73 12.09
N ARG A 394 -29.52 -7.43 12.71
CA ARG A 394 -29.71 -8.73 13.37
C ARG A 394 -29.42 -8.65 14.87
N GLN A 395 -30.33 -9.19 15.70
CA GLN A 395 -30.22 -9.10 17.17
C GLN A 395 -29.69 -10.37 17.88
N ARG A 396 -29.29 -11.42 17.16
CA ARG A 396 -28.92 -12.69 17.81
C ARG A 396 -27.48 -12.67 18.34
N ALA A 397 -27.30 -12.85 19.64
CA ALA A 397 -25.99 -12.86 20.31
C ALA A 397 -25.03 -13.95 19.80
N GLY A 398 -25.54 -15.07 19.26
CA GLY A 398 -24.72 -16.16 18.72
C GLY A 398 -23.83 -15.77 17.54
N TRP A 399 -24.17 -14.70 16.81
CA TRP A 399 -23.35 -14.22 15.69
C TRP A 399 -22.00 -13.66 16.14
N GLY A 400 -21.90 -13.12 17.37
CA GLY A 400 -20.63 -12.61 17.90
C GLY A 400 -19.62 -13.72 18.17
N ALA A 401 -20.07 -14.84 18.72
CA ALA A 401 -19.23 -16.02 18.92
C ALA A 401 -18.79 -16.64 17.58
N LEU A 402 -19.71 -16.72 16.61
CA LEU A 402 -19.39 -17.20 15.26
C LEU A 402 -18.35 -16.29 14.58
N LEU A 403 -18.54 -14.97 14.61
CA LEU A 403 -17.60 -14.03 13.99
C LEU A 403 -16.23 -14.05 14.68
N LEU A 404 -16.19 -14.25 16.00
CA LEU A 404 -14.92 -14.44 16.71
C LEU A 404 -14.22 -15.73 16.25
N GLY A 405 -14.95 -16.85 16.14
CA GLY A 405 -14.40 -18.11 15.63
C GLY A 405 -13.91 -17.99 14.18
N VAL A 406 -14.67 -17.30 13.33
CA VAL A 406 -14.26 -16.97 11.95
C VAL A 406 -12.97 -16.16 11.94
N ASN A 407 -12.87 -15.12 12.77
CA ASN A 407 -11.65 -14.31 12.85
C ASN A 407 -10.45 -15.10 13.38
N ALA A 408 -10.66 -16.02 14.33
CA ALA A 408 -9.60 -16.87 14.85
C ALA A 408 -9.06 -17.82 13.76
N LEU A 409 -9.96 -18.47 13.01
CA LEU A 409 -9.58 -19.36 11.89
C LEU A 409 -8.91 -18.58 10.76
N LEU A 410 -9.47 -17.42 10.39
CA LEU A 410 -8.90 -16.53 9.38
C LEU A 410 -7.50 -16.08 9.78
N GLY A 411 -7.34 -15.66 11.04
CA GLY A 411 -6.06 -15.23 11.59
C GLY A 411 -5.04 -16.37 11.58
N ALA A 412 -5.41 -17.56 12.02
CA ALA A 412 -4.52 -18.73 11.99
C ALA A 412 -4.04 -19.06 10.57
N ASP A 413 -4.94 -19.02 9.58
CA ASP A 413 -4.61 -19.34 8.19
C ASP A 413 -3.70 -18.28 7.55
N LEU A 414 -4.08 -17.00 7.64
CA LEU A 414 -3.31 -15.89 7.09
C LEU A 414 -1.95 -15.72 7.77
N LEU A 415 -1.89 -15.77 9.10
CA LEU A 415 -0.62 -15.64 9.84
C LEU A 415 0.32 -16.79 9.52
N ARG A 416 -0.18 -18.02 9.42
CA ARG A 416 0.65 -19.18 9.02
C ARG A 416 1.24 -18.98 7.62
N GLN A 417 0.41 -18.59 6.66
CA GLN A 417 0.87 -18.37 5.29
C GLN A 417 1.85 -17.19 5.21
N ALA A 418 1.54 -16.06 5.86
CA ALA A 418 2.43 -14.92 5.89
C ALA A 418 3.76 -15.27 6.59
N TYR A 419 3.74 -16.02 7.69
CA TYR A 419 4.97 -16.41 8.40
C TYR A 419 5.83 -17.43 7.64
N ALA A 420 5.25 -18.15 6.68
CA ALA A 420 6.02 -18.98 5.75
C ALA A 420 6.95 -18.16 4.85
N TRP A 421 6.65 -16.86 4.66
CA TRP A 421 7.45 -15.91 3.88
C TRP A 421 8.44 -15.09 4.71
N ARG A 422 8.56 -15.35 6.02
CA ARG A 422 9.50 -14.61 6.89
C ARG A 422 10.92 -14.66 6.31
N VAL A 423 11.72 -13.62 6.59
CA VAL A 423 13.03 -13.42 5.92
C VAL A 423 13.97 -14.61 6.09
N THR A 424 13.98 -15.25 7.26
CA THR A 424 14.81 -16.44 7.52
C THR A 424 14.40 -17.65 6.66
N ALA A 425 13.11 -17.79 6.36
CA ALA A 425 12.59 -18.90 5.56
C ALA A 425 12.79 -18.64 4.06
N ALA A 426 12.60 -17.40 3.62
CA ALA A 426 12.91 -17.01 2.25
C ALA A 426 14.39 -17.19 1.93
N ALA A 427 15.29 -16.68 2.77
CA ALA A 427 16.74 -16.78 2.58
C ALA A 427 17.28 -18.22 2.50
N ALA A 428 16.59 -19.19 3.12
CA ALA A 428 16.98 -20.60 3.03
C ALA A 428 16.74 -21.21 1.63
N VAL A 429 15.95 -20.55 0.79
CA VAL A 429 15.57 -21.02 -0.55
C VAL A 429 16.29 -20.22 -1.63
N PHE A 430 16.41 -18.91 -1.44
CA PHE A 430 17.06 -18.06 -2.44
C PHE A 430 18.57 -18.24 -2.43
N PRO A 431 19.24 -18.11 -3.59
CA PRO A 431 20.69 -18.11 -3.65
C PRO A 431 21.28 -17.04 -2.72
N PHE A 432 22.39 -17.38 -2.07
CA PHE A 432 23.17 -16.41 -1.33
C PHE A 432 23.77 -15.39 -2.32
N THR A 433 23.47 -14.12 -2.10
CA THR A 433 23.97 -13.00 -2.88
C THR A 433 24.84 -12.14 -1.97
N PRO A 434 26.19 -12.24 -2.07
CA PRO A 434 27.07 -11.45 -1.23
C PRO A 434 26.89 -9.96 -1.54
N VAL A 435 26.79 -9.16 -0.48
CA VAL A 435 26.67 -7.71 -0.56
C VAL A 435 27.66 -7.05 0.38
N ASP A 436 28.56 -6.25 -0.18
CA ASP A 436 29.43 -5.39 0.60
C ASP A 436 28.76 -4.02 0.77
N VAL A 437 28.26 -3.76 1.96
CA VAL A 437 27.63 -2.47 2.31
C VAL A 437 28.67 -1.41 2.68
N THR A 438 29.92 -1.79 2.96
CA THR A 438 30.97 -0.86 3.41
C THR A 438 31.46 0.06 2.29
N ILE A 439 31.33 -0.39 1.04
CA ILE A 439 31.66 0.38 -0.16
C ILE A 439 30.55 1.35 -0.58
N LYS A 440 29.36 1.28 0.05
CA LYS A 440 28.21 2.12 -0.33
C LYS A 440 28.28 3.47 0.38
N THR A 441 29.29 4.26 0.03
CA THR A 441 29.58 5.58 0.58
C THR A 441 29.15 6.71 -0.34
N VAL A 442 28.97 7.92 0.17
CA VAL A 442 28.67 9.10 -0.66
C VAL A 442 29.84 9.44 -1.58
N ALA A 443 29.56 9.59 -2.89
CA ALA A 443 30.53 9.92 -3.92
C ALA A 443 30.08 11.12 -4.77
N ASN A 444 29.54 12.16 -4.10
CA ASN A 444 29.02 13.35 -4.76
C ASN A 444 30.08 14.05 -5.62
N HIS A 445 29.70 14.42 -6.85
CA HIS A 445 30.51 15.22 -7.75
C HIS A 445 29.67 16.31 -8.42
N ALA A 446 30.32 17.23 -9.14
CA ALA A 446 29.62 18.27 -9.88
C ALA A 446 28.76 17.62 -10.99
N ASP A 447 27.44 17.85 -10.92
CA ASP A 447 26.48 17.45 -11.93
C ASP A 447 25.36 18.51 -12.03
N PRO A 448 25.63 19.64 -12.72
CA PRO A 448 24.68 20.75 -12.83
C PRO A 448 23.31 20.36 -13.41
N PRO A 449 23.22 19.50 -14.44
CA PRO A 449 21.92 19.04 -14.94
C PRO A 449 21.08 18.32 -13.88
N TYR A 450 21.69 17.40 -13.13
CA TYR A 450 21.00 16.63 -12.10
C TYR A 450 20.60 17.48 -10.89
N THR A 451 21.53 18.27 -10.36
CA THR A 451 21.25 19.18 -9.24
C THR A 451 20.23 20.26 -9.62
N GLY A 452 20.28 20.77 -10.85
CA GLY A 452 19.29 21.70 -11.40
C GLY A 452 17.87 21.12 -11.40
N LEU A 453 17.69 19.88 -11.84
CA LEU A 453 16.37 19.23 -11.82
C LEU A 453 15.87 18.93 -10.41
N LEU A 454 16.75 18.57 -9.48
CA LEU A 454 16.39 18.40 -8.07
C LEU A 454 15.87 19.72 -7.47
N LEU A 455 16.58 20.83 -7.70
CA LEU A 455 16.17 22.15 -7.23
C LEU A 455 14.88 22.64 -7.89
N ALA A 456 14.73 22.45 -9.20
CA ALA A 456 13.51 22.77 -9.92
C ALA A 456 12.32 21.95 -9.39
N GLY A 457 12.52 20.65 -9.15
CA GLY A 457 11.51 19.77 -8.57
C GLY A 457 11.09 20.22 -7.18
N LEU A 458 12.05 20.55 -6.33
CA LEU A 458 11.81 21.09 -4.99
C LEU A 458 11.05 22.42 -5.03
N ALA A 459 11.39 23.32 -5.94
CA ALA A 459 10.72 24.60 -6.11
C ALA A 459 9.25 24.41 -6.51
N VAL A 460 8.96 23.54 -7.49
CA VAL A 460 7.58 23.24 -7.91
C VAL A 460 6.81 22.56 -6.78
N THR A 461 7.40 21.57 -6.11
CA THR A 461 6.80 20.92 -4.94
C THR A 461 6.43 21.93 -3.85
N THR A 462 7.33 22.86 -3.54
CA THR A 462 7.11 23.90 -2.51
C THR A 462 6.01 24.86 -2.92
N ALA A 463 6.03 25.35 -4.16
CA ALA A 463 4.98 26.23 -4.70
C ALA A 463 3.61 25.55 -4.68
N ALA A 464 3.54 24.27 -5.04
CA ALA A 464 2.31 23.48 -5.01
C ALA A 464 1.77 23.29 -3.58
N ALA A 465 2.65 23.02 -2.61
CA ALA A 465 2.28 22.92 -1.21
C ALA A 465 1.72 24.24 -0.66
N LEU A 466 2.37 25.37 -0.97
CA LEU A 466 1.90 26.70 -0.59
C LEU A 466 0.56 27.04 -1.24
N ALA A 467 0.39 26.72 -2.52
CA ALA A 467 -0.86 26.94 -3.24
C ALA A 467 -2.01 26.11 -2.64
N LEU A 468 -1.80 24.82 -2.33
CA LEU A 468 -2.79 24.00 -1.63
C LEU A 468 -3.17 24.61 -0.28
N ALA A 469 -2.17 24.98 0.53
CA ALA A 469 -2.42 25.60 1.83
C ALA A 469 -3.24 26.89 1.70
N PHE A 470 -2.94 27.72 0.70
CA PHE A 470 -3.70 28.92 0.38
C PHE A 470 -5.15 28.60 -0.01
N PHE A 471 -5.39 27.66 -0.93
CA PHE A 471 -6.73 27.32 -1.38
C PHE A 471 -7.59 26.70 -0.27
N VAL A 472 -7.00 25.82 0.57
CA VAL A 472 -7.66 25.25 1.74
C VAL A 472 -8.06 26.36 2.72
N ARG A 473 -7.17 27.31 3.00
CA ARG A 473 -7.46 28.43 3.91
C ARG A 473 -8.51 29.37 3.34
N ARG A 474 -8.46 29.66 2.02
CA ARG A 474 -9.42 30.53 1.35
C ARG A 474 -10.84 29.95 1.37
N GLU A 475 -10.97 28.65 1.11
CA GLU A 475 -12.26 27.95 1.14
C GLU A 475 -12.88 27.90 2.56
N ALA A 476 -12.05 27.89 3.60
CA ALA A 476 -12.49 27.89 4.99
C ALA A 476 -12.96 29.27 5.51
N ARG A 477 -12.73 30.37 4.78
CA ARG A 477 -13.19 31.70 5.19
C ARG A 477 -14.72 31.82 5.00
N PRO A 478 -15.47 32.35 5.98
CA PRO A 478 -16.89 32.63 5.80
C PRO A 478 -17.08 33.56 4.60
N LYS A 479 -18.03 33.25 3.72
CA LYS A 479 -18.46 34.24 2.72
C LYS A 479 -19.11 35.41 3.48
N ALA A 480 -18.63 36.62 3.25
CA ALA A 480 -19.28 37.81 3.80
C ALA A 480 -20.76 37.81 3.36
N PRO A 481 -21.70 38.22 4.22
CA PRO A 481 -23.09 38.37 3.82
C PRO A 481 -23.14 39.34 2.63
N ASN A 482 -23.80 38.92 1.55
CA ASN A 482 -24.14 39.82 0.46
C ASN A 482 -25.08 40.88 1.04
N ASN A 483 -24.64 42.14 1.08
CA ASN A 483 -25.50 43.29 1.35
C ASN A 483 -26.39 43.58 0.13
#